data_AF-Q3SK98-F1
#
_entry.id   AF-Q3SK98-F1
#
_cell.length_a   1.000
_cell.length_b   1.000
_cell.length_c   1.000
_cell.angle_alpha   90.00
_cell.angle_beta   90.00
_cell.angle_gamma   90.00
#
_symmetry.space_group_name_H-M   'P 1'
#
loop_
_entity.id
_entity.type
_entity.pdbx_description
1 polymer ?
#
loop_
_entity_poly.entity_id
_entity_poly.type
_entity_poly.pdbx_seq_one_letter_code
_entity_poly.pdbx_strand_id
1 'polypeptide(L)'
;MRLRDDLQDALRRHTRKGGKTSRRRQVDRIYQFLGFCSAKGIRAPEQIGKRHVHEWFEESHFSASTLRDKFYAVSLLWEIMGRGQPPNPENTLAKTNPPRPDPQS
;
A
#
# COMPACT_ATOMS: atom_id res chain seq x y z
N MET A 1 7.36 -8.44 12.34
CA MET A 1 7.60 -8.91 10.95
C MET A 1 9.06 -8.74 10.59
N ARG A 2 9.71 -9.74 9.95
CA ARG A 2 11.11 -9.62 9.50
C ARG A 2 11.11 -9.06 8.07
N LEU A 3 11.55 -7.82 7.89
CA LEU A 3 11.76 -7.23 6.57
C LEU A 3 13.11 -7.69 6.02
N ARG A 4 13.18 -8.00 4.72
CA ARG A 4 14.44 -8.30 4.03
C ARG A 4 15.30 -7.04 3.95
N ASP A 5 16.62 -7.18 4.05
CA ASP A 5 17.56 -6.06 3.95
C ASP A 5 17.42 -5.29 2.63
N ASP A 6 17.24 -5.98 1.51
CA ASP A 6 17.05 -5.34 0.20
C ASP A 6 15.78 -4.47 0.14
N LEU A 7 14.69 -4.91 0.78
CA LEU A 7 13.46 -4.13 0.88
C LEU A 7 13.67 -2.87 1.74
N GLN A 8 14.37 -3.00 2.87
CA GLN A 8 14.70 -1.84 3.69
C GLN A 8 15.58 -0.85 2.93
N ASP A 9 16.58 -1.33 2.20
CA ASP A 9 17.48 -0.48 1.43
C ASP A 9 16.77 0.19 0.26
N ALA A 10 15.84 -0.48 -0.41
CA ALA A 10 15.01 0.12 -1.45
C ALA A 10 14.12 1.24 -0.90
N LEU A 11 13.47 1.03 0.26
CA LEU A 11 12.68 2.07 0.93
C LEU A 11 13.56 3.26 1.34
N ARG A 12 14.75 3.01 1.91
CA ARG A 12 15.72 4.05 2.26
C ARG A 12 16.18 4.83 1.03
N ARG A 13 16.52 4.16 -0.07
CA ARG A 13 16.87 4.79 -1.36
C ARG A 13 15.73 5.65 -1.89
N HIS A 14 14.49 5.18 -1.79
CA HIS A 14 13.31 5.93 -2.24
C HIS A 14 13.11 7.24 -1.47
N THR A 15 13.29 7.22 -0.14
CA THR A 15 13.24 8.43 0.70
C THR A 15 14.39 9.40 0.43
N ARG A 16 15.53 8.91 -0.06
CA ARG A 16 16.71 9.73 -0.41
C ARG A 16 16.60 10.39 -1.79
N LYS A 17 15.85 9.82 -2.73
CA LYS A 17 15.76 10.27 -4.13
C LYS A 17 14.85 11.50 -4.39
N GLY A 18 14.32 12.21 -3.38
CA GLY A 18 13.51 13.42 -3.63
C GLY A 18 12.51 13.81 -2.53
N GLY A 19 11.61 14.76 -2.87
CA GLY A 19 10.60 15.43 -2.02
C GLY A 19 10.29 14.79 -0.67
N LYS A 20 10.97 15.28 0.37
CA LYS A 20 11.13 14.65 1.70
C LYS A 20 9.80 14.30 2.38
N THR A 21 8.76 15.09 2.19
CA THR A 21 7.49 14.96 2.94
C THR A 21 6.54 13.93 2.33
N SER A 22 6.30 13.97 1.02
CA SER A 22 5.36 13.07 0.36
C SER A 22 5.86 11.62 0.35
N ARG A 23 7.18 11.44 0.13
CA ARG A 23 7.78 10.09 0.15
C ARG A 23 7.88 9.48 1.54
N ARG A 24 8.13 10.28 2.58
CA ARG A 24 8.04 9.80 3.97
C ARG A 24 6.64 9.30 4.29
N ARG A 25 5.60 10.06 3.93
CA ARG A 25 4.20 9.62 4.09
C ARG A 25 3.91 8.32 3.34
N GLN A 26 4.45 8.15 2.13
CA GLN A 26 4.31 6.92 1.37
C GLN A 26 4.98 5.73 2.08
N VAL A 27 6.20 5.90 2.59
CA VAL A 27 6.93 4.87 3.34
C VAL A 27 6.25 4.56 4.68
N ASP A 28 5.75 5.57 5.39
CA ASP A 28 4.98 5.38 6.62
C ASP A 28 3.71 4.55 6.37
N ARG A 29 3.03 4.76 5.24
CA ARG A 29 1.88 3.94 4.82
C ARG A 29 2.28 2.50 4.53
N ILE A 30 3.46 2.27 3.94
CA ILE A 30 4.01 0.92 3.76
C ILE A 30 4.20 0.27 5.13
N TYR A 31 4.81 0.96 6.10
CA TYR A 31 4.96 0.43 7.46
C TYR A 31 3.63 0.16 8.16
N GLN A 32 2.62 1.02 7.99
CA GLN A 32 1.27 0.78 8.51
C GLN A 32 0.66 -0.50 7.93
N PHE A 33 0.78 -0.70 6.61
CA PHE A 33 0.31 -1.91 5.95
C PHE A 33 1.05 -3.17 6.42
N LEU A 34 2.38 -3.08 6.59
CA LEU A 34 3.18 -4.18 7.13
C LEU A 34 2.80 -4.48 8.58
N GLY A 35 2.53 -3.47 9.39
CA GLY A 35 2.03 -3.61 10.75
C GLY A 35 0.67 -4.30 10.80
N PHE A 36 -0.25 -3.91 9.92
CA PHE A 36 -1.55 -4.54 9.75
C PHE A 36 -1.41 -6.03 9.37
N CYS A 37 -0.58 -6.33 8.38
CA CYS A 37 -0.28 -7.71 7.99
C CYS A 37 0.31 -8.49 9.17
N SER A 38 1.25 -7.90 9.91
CA SER A 38 1.86 -8.50 11.09
C SER A 38 0.83 -8.80 12.19
N ALA A 39 -0.16 -7.92 12.38
CA ALA A 39 -1.25 -8.12 13.33
C ALA A 39 -2.17 -9.29 12.93
N LYS A 40 -2.37 -9.50 11.62
CA LYS A 40 -3.08 -10.67 11.08
C LYS A 40 -2.27 -11.98 11.09
N GLY A 41 -1.06 -11.96 11.66
CA GLY A 41 -0.20 -13.14 11.76
C GLY A 41 0.75 -13.34 10.58
N ILE A 42 0.83 -12.40 9.63
CA ILE A 42 1.79 -12.46 8.52
C ILE A 42 3.19 -12.14 9.02
N ARG A 43 4.09 -13.13 8.92
CA ARG A 43 5.46 -13.00 9.43
C ARG A 43 6.46 -12.57 8.36
N ALA A 44 6.14 -12.81 7.09
CA ALA A 44 7.00 -12.52 5.94
C ALA A 44 6.28 -11.71 4.85
N PRO A 45 6.97 -10.76 4.19
CA PRO A 45 6.38 -9.95 3.13
C PRO A 45 5.96 -10.79 1.91
N GLU A 46 6.58 -11.95 1.72
CA GLU A 46 6.21 -12.92 0.67
C GLU A 46 4.86 -13.60 0.90
N GLN A 47 4.36 -13.62 2.12
CA GLN A 47 3.01 -14.11 2.41
C GLN A 47 1.95 -13.05 2.14
N ILE A 48 2.35 -11.80 1.90
CA ILE A 48 1.43 -10.74 1.53
C ILE A 48 0.96 -10.99 0.10
N GLY A 49 -0.23 -11.57 0.00
CA GLY A 49 -0.98 -11.70 -1.24
C GLY A 49 -1.99 -10.57 -1.47
N LYS A 50 -2.69 -10.67 -2.61
CA LYS A 50 -3.74 -9.71 -3.00
C LYS A 50 -4.82 -9.58 -1.92
N ARG A 51 -5.20 -10.68 -1.27
CA ARG A 51 -6.23 -10.72 -0.22
C ARG A 51 -5.94 -9.75 0.94
N HIS A 52 -4.72 -9.67 1.43
CA HIS A 52 -4.39 -8.76 2.54
C HIS A 52 -4.49 -7.29 2.13
N VAL A 53 -4.21 -7.00 0.86
CA VAL A 53 -4.40 -5.67 0.29
C VAL A 53 -5.89 -5.34 0.22
N HIS A 54 -6.74 -6.28 -0.22
CA HIS A 54 -8.21 -6.12 -0.19
C HIS A 54 -8.71 -5.87 1.23
N GLU A 55 -8.35 -6.73 2.19
CA GLU A 55 -8.76 -6.59 3.59
C GLU A 55 -8.29 -5.25 4.17
N TRP A 56 -7.07 -4.81 3.85
CA TRP A 56 -6.58 -3.53 4.31
C TRP A 56 -7.37 -2.36 3.72
N PHE A 57 -7.79 -2.44 2.45
CA PHE A 57 -8.65 -1.43 1.83
C PHE A 57 -10.08 -1.45 2.40
N GLU A 58 -10.64 -2.62 2.67
CA GLU A 58 -11.98 -2.77 3.26
C GLU A 58 -12.04 -2.23 4.69
N GLU A 59 -11.03 -2.55 5.50
CA GLU A 59 -10.91 -2.04 6.88
C GLU A 59 -10.59 -0.53 6.91
N SER A 60 -10.13 -0.02 5.78
CA SER A 60 -9.80 1.38 5.54
C SER A 60 -10.98 2.12 4.92
N HIS A 61 -11.96 2.55 5.72
CA HIS A 61 -13.04 3.48 5.32
C HIS A 61 -12.55 4.91 4.99
N PHE A 62 -11.41 5.05 4.30
CA PHE A 62 -10.83 6.35 3.97
C PHE A 62 -11.39 6.91 2.66
N SER A 63 -11.29 8.23 2.50
CA SER A 63 -11.62 8.91 1.26
C SER A 63 -10.81 8.38 0.07
N ALA A 64 -11.38 8.46 -1.14
CA ALA A 64 -10.75 8.01 -2.39
C ALA A 64 -9.36 8.61 -2.65
N SER A 65 -9.06 9.81 -2.14
CA SER A 65 -7.71 10.39 -2.21
C SER A 65 -6.69 9.61 -1.35
N THR A 66 -7.10 9.15 -0.17
CA THR A 66 -6.26 8.33 0.71
C THR A 66 -6.10 6.92 0.17
N LEU A 67 -7.13 6.36 -0.49
CA LEU A 67 -7.06 5.06 -1.14
C LEU A 67 -6.03 5.04 -2.28
N ARG A 68 -5.98 6.10 -3.11
CA ARG A 68 -4.94 6.26 -4.15
C ARG A 68 -3.55 6.26 -3.56
N ASP A 69 -3.33 7.05 -2.51
CA ASP A 69 -2.07 7.14 -1.81
C ASP A 69 -1.60 5.80 -1.23
N LYS A 70 -2.55 5.04 -0.67
CA LYS A 70 -2.33 3.67 -0.17
C LYS A 70 -1.99 2.71 -1.31
N PHE A 71 -2.67 2.81 -2.44
CA PHE A 71 -2.37 2.02 -3.63
C PHE A 71 -0.95 2.27 -4.16
N TYR A 72 -0.49 3.52 -4.23
CA TYR A 72 0.88 3.83 -4.63
C TYR A 72 1.92 3.25 -3.66
N ALA A 73 1.63 3.27 -2.36
CA ALA A 73 2.49 2.66 -1.35
C ALA A 73 2.61 1.13 -1.55
N VAL A 74 1.48 0.45 -1.77
CA VAL A 74 1.46 -1.01 -2.03
C VAL A 74 2.10 -1.35 -3.37
N SER A 75 1.90 -0.52 -4.40
CA SER A 75 2.54 -0.69 -5.72
C SER A 75 4.05 -0.64 -5.64
N LEU A 76 4.59 0.35 -4.92
CA LEU A 76 6.02 0.46 -4.68
C LEU A 76 6.55 -0.78 -3.93
N LEU A 77 5.82 -1.26 -2.93
CA LEU A 77 6.19 -2.47 -2.20
C LEU A 77 6.23 -3.69 -3.13
N TRP A 78 5.24 -3.85 -4.01
CA TRP A 78 5.16 -4.95 -4.98
C TRP A 78 6.28 -4.91 -6.01
N GLU A 79 6.60 -3.72 -6.52
CA GLU A 79 7.70 -3.48 -7.45
C GLU A 79 9.05 -3.87 -6.81
N ILE A 80 9.31 -3.43 -5.57
CA ILE A 80 10.52 -3.79 -4.83
C ILE A 80 10.58 -5.29 -4.53
N MET A 81 9.44 -5.92 -4.26
CA MET A 81 9.38 -7.38 -4.07
C MET A 81 9.57 -8.17 -5.38
N GLY A 82 9.62 -7.50 -6.53
CA GLY A 82 9.68 -8.15 -7.85
C GLY A 82 8.38 -8.87 -8.21
N ARG A 83 7.27 -8.53 -7.55
CA ARG A 83 5.98 -9.22 -7.68
C ARG A 83 5.02 -8.50 -8.62
N GLY A 84 5.45 -8.06 -9.79
CA GLY A 84 4.57 -7.50 -10.82
C GLY A 84 3.56 -6.46 -10.28
N GLN A 85 2.28 -6.59 -10.66
CA GLN A 85 1.27 -5.58 -10.37
C GLN A 85 0.40 -5.95 -9.13
N PRO A 86 0.25 -5.04 -8.14
CA PRO A 86 -0.66 -5.26 -7.02
C PRO A 86 -2.12 -5.23 -7.48
N PRO A 87 -3.07 -5.74 -6.66
CA PRO A 87 -4.48 -5.65 -6.98
C PRO A 87 -4.94 -4.18 -7.05
N ASN A 88 -5.65 -3.82 -8.11
CA ASN A 88 -6.20 -2.48 -8.31
C ASN A 88 -7.33 -2.24 -7.28
N PRO A 89 -7.29 -1.14 -6.48
CA PRO A 89 -8.36 -0.78 -5.54
C PRO A 89 -9.72 -0.61 -6.22
N GLU A 90 -9.78 -0.25 -7.51
CA GLU A 90 -11.04 -0.07 -8.22
C GLU A 90 -11.84 -1.38 -8.34
N ASN A 91 -11.15 -2.51 -8.44
CA ASN A 91 -11.82 -3.82 -8.48
C ASN A 91 -12.32 -4.25 -7.08
N THR A 92 -11.75 -3.69 -6.02
CA THR A 92 -12.19 -3.89 -4.62
C THR A 92 -13.42 -3.03 -4.32
N LEU A 93 -13.37 -1.75 -4.68
CA LEU A 93 -14.43 -0.77 -4.42
C LEU A 93 -15.67 -1.00 -5.29
N ALA A 94 -15.53 -1.62 -6.46
CA ALA A 94 -16.67 -2.01 -7.29
C ALA A 94 -17.64 -2.99 -6.59
N LYS A 95 -17.20 -3.69 -5.53
CA LYS A 95 -18.06 -4.56 -4.72
C LYS A 95 -18.73 -3.84 -3.54
N THR A 96 -18.34 -2.61 -3.22
CA THR A 96 -18.83 -1.85 -2.06
C THR A 96 -19.06 -0.35 -2.40
N ASN A 97 -20.11 -0.09 -3.20
CA ASN A 97 -20.84 1.19 -3.32
C ASN A 97 -20.22 2.29 -4.23
N PRO A 98 -21.02 3.31 -4.65
CA PRO A 98 -21.44 3.64 -6.01
C PRO A 98 -20.57 4.80 -6.60
N PRO A 99 -20.87 5.39 -7.77
CA PRO A 99 -19.90 6.22 -8.50
C PRO A 99 -19.54 7.49 -7.72
N ARG A 100 -18.25 7.81 -7.71
CA ARG A 100 -17.70 9.01 -7.09
C ARG A 100 -18.22 10.25 -7.85
N PRO A 101 -18.68 11.32 -7.17
CA PRO A 101 -18.95 12.58 -7.85
C PRO A 101 -17.64 13.19 -8.36
N ASP A 102 -17.71 13.75 -9.56
CA ASP A 102 -16.64 14.47 -10.24
C ASP A 102 -15.91 15.47 -9.32
N PRO A 103 -14.59 15.65 -9.50
CA PRO A 103 -13.89 16.77 -8.89
C PRO A 103 -14.50 18.07 -9.47
N GLN A 104 -15.14 18.86 -8.60
CA GLN A 104 -15.84 20.10 -8.92
C GLN A 104 -15.06 21.02 -9.88
N SER A 105 -15.82 21.61 -10.82
CA SER A 105 -15.49 22.79 -11.63
C SER A 105 -15.13 24.02 -10.80
#